data_AF-A0A554MXZ8-F1
#
_entry.id   AF-A0A554MXZ8-F1
#
_cell.length_a   1.000
_cell.length_b   1.000
_cell.length_c   1.000
_cell.angle_alpha   90.00
_cell.angle_beta   90.00
_cell.angle_gamma   90.00
#
_symmetry.space_group_name_H-M   'P 1'
#
loop_
_entity.id
_entity.type
_entity.pdbx_description
1 polymer ?
#
loop_
_entity_poly.entity_id
_entity_poly.type
_entity_poly.pdbx_seq_one_letter_code
_entity_poly.pdbx_strand_id
1 'polypeptide(L)'
;MGESIRMLSVSDTGPPSPDGTTNRDGEAPVVGTAVTTAGIPREAIALAAAGHDAVVMGERGPSLRSFRSGEPAEQLAAQSLGPVVVRRHRDGEESTEPFP
;
A
#
# COMPACT_ATOMS: atom_id res chain seq x y z
N MET A 1 -0.52 -3.91 23.97
CA MET A 1 -1.35 -4.26 22.80
C MET A 1 -0.70 -3.61 21.59
N GLY A 2 -0.04 -4.41 20.74
CA GLY A 2 0.67 -3.90 19.56
C GLY A 2 -0.29 -3.76 18.38
N GLU A 3 -0.25 -2.64 17.68
CA GLU A 3 -1.01 -2.46 16.44
C GLU A 3 -0.41 -3.37 15.36
N SER A 4 -1.22 -4.26 14.79
CA SER A 4 -0.81 -5.12 13.67
C SER A 4 -0.99 -4.37 12.35
N ILE A 5 0.05 -4.34 11.53
CA ILE A 5 -0.01 -3.74 10.18
C ILE A 5 -0.12 -4.86 9.16
N ARG A 6 -1.05 -4.69 8.23
CA ARG A 6 -1.20 -5.57 7.08
C ARG A 6 -0.67 -4.86 5.85
N MET A 7 0.23 -5.53 5.13
CA MET A 7 0.72 -5.08 3.84
C MET A 7 0.19 -6.00 2.75
N LEU A 8 -0.33 -5.39 1.70
CA LEU A 8 -0.67 -6.05 0.45
C LEU A 8 0.47 -5.77 -0.53
N SER A 9 1.06 -6.82 -1.06
CA SER A 9 2.09 -6.75 -2.09
C SER A 9 1.48 -7.24 -3.39
N VAL A 10 1.68 -6.49 -4.46
CA VAL A 10 1.36 -6.91 -5.82
C VAL A 10 2.66 -6.88 -6.58
N SER A 11 3.03 -8.01 -7.17
CA SER A 11 4.27 -8.12 -7.95
C SER A 11 3.92 -8.60 -9.35
N ASP A 12 4.46 -7.91 -10.35
CA ASP A 12 4.53 -8.45 -11.70
C ASP A 12 5.78 -9.34 -11.76
N THR A 13 5.62 -10.64 -11.49
CA THR A 13 6.73 -11.61 -11.58
C THR A 13 6.97 -12.10 -13.01
N GLY A 14 6.35 -11.48 -14.02
CA GLY A 14 6.61 -11.78 -15.42
C GLY A 14 8.00 -11.31 -15.87
N PRO A 15 8.68 -12.03 -16.80
CA PRO A 15 9.88 -11.49 -17.42
C PRO A 15 9.55 -10.17 -18.14
N PRO A 16 10.41 -9.13 -18.05
CA PRO A 16 10.15 -7.86 -18.70
C PRO A 16 9.99 -8.07 -20.21
N SER A 17 8.88 -7.59 -20.77
CA SER A 17 8.65 -7.62 -22.22
C SER A 17 9.69 -6.73 -22.92
N PRO A 18 10.28 -7.16 -24.05
CA PRO A 18 11.30 -6.38 -24.77
C PRO A 18 10.80 -5.01 -25.24
N ASP A 19 9.48 -4.84 -25.37
CA ASP A 19 8.82 -3.60 -25.81
C ASP A 19 8.41 -2.66 -24.66
N GLY A 20 8.81 -2.95 -23.41
CA GLY A 20 8.52 -2.10 -22.25
C GLY A 20 7.07 -2.09 -21.77
N THR A 21 6.21 -2.91 -22.36
CA THR A 21 4.83 -3.12 -21.91
C THR A 21 4.80 -4.19 -20.82
N THR A 22 4.55 -3.79 -19.57
CA THR A 22 4.25 -4.73 -18.49
C THR A 22 2.94 -5.45 -18.83
N ASN A 23 2.90 -6.76 -18.59
CA ASN A 23 1.75 -7.66 -18.75
C ASN A 23 1.32 -7.97 -20.19
N ARG A 24 1.66 -9.18 -20.63
CA ARG A 24 1.02 -9.89 -21.76
C ARG A 24 -0.42 -10.18 -21.34
N ASP A 25 -1.38 -9.83 -22.20
CA ASP A 25 -2.83 -9.97 -21.96
C ASP A 25 -3.20 -11.38 -21.43
N GLY A 26 -3.55 -11.50 -20.14
CA GLY A 26 -4.25 -12.68 -19.59
C GLY A 26 -3.75 -13.28 -18.27
N GLU A 27 -2.57 -12.92 -17.74
CA GLU A 27 -2.11 -13.42 -16.44
C GLU A 27 -2.68 -12.54 -15.30
N ALA A 28 -3.33 -13.14 -14.31
CA ALA A 28 -3.79 -12.42 -13.13
C ALA A 28 -2.58 -11.96 -12.30
N PRO A 29 -2.60 -10.73 -11.74
CA PRO A 29 -1.50 -10.26 -10.91
C PRO A 29 -1.32 -11.17 -9.69
N VAL A 30 -0.06 -11.48 -9.36
CA VAL A 30 0.26 -12.23 -8.15
C VAL A 30 0.14 -11.29 -6.95
N VAL A 31 -0.77 -11.62 -6.03
CA VAL A 31 -1.02 -10.84 -4.82
C VAL A 31 -0.51 -11.60 -3.60
N GLY A 32 0.44 -11.01 -2.89
CA GLY A 32 0.96 -11.49 -1.61
C GLY A 32 0.36 -10.74 -0.42
N THR A 33 0.26 -11.41 0.73
CA THR A 33 -0.11 -10.80 2.00
C THR A 33 0.98 -11.03 3.03
N ALA A 34 1.31 -9.96 3.77
CA ALA A 34 2.26 -10.05 4.88
C ALA A 34 1.74 -9.27 6.09
N VAL A 35 1.97 -9.83 7.28
CA VAL A 35 1.61 -9.21 8.56
C VAL A 35 2.81 -9.28 9.48
N THR A 36 3.14 -8.14 10.08
CA THR A 36 4.21 -8.06 11.08
C THR A 36 3.72 -7.26 12.29
N THR A 37 4.23 -7.65 13.46
CA THR A 37 4.07 -6.92 14.73
C THR A 37 5.41 -6.45 15.29
N ALA A 38 6.49 -6.62 14.53
CA ALA A 38 7.83 -6.24 14.93
C ALA A 38 8.17 -4.82 14.49
N GLY A 39 8.87 -4.08 15.35
CA GLY A 39 9.40 -2.76 15.04
C GLY A 39 8.36 -1.62 15.10
N ILE A 40 8.79 -0.45 14.66
CA ILE A 40 7.93 0.72 14.54
C ILE A 40 7.13 0.60 13.23
N PRO A 41 5.79 0.78 13.28
CA PRO A 41 4.92 0.66 12.12
C PRO A 41 5.42 1.24 10.80
N ARG A 42 5.88 2.50 10.83
CA ARG A 42 6.27 3.23 9.62
C ARG A 42 7.57 2.69 9.03
N GLU A 43 8.54 2.39 9.89
CA GLU A 43 9.83 1.83 9.49
C GLU A 43 9.65 0.44 8.89
N ALA A 44 8.77 -0.38 9.48
CA ALA A 44 8.44 -1.70 8.94
C ALA A 44 7.84 -1.62 7.53
N ILE A 45 6.96 -0.62 7.28
CA ILE A 45 6.40 -0.39 5.95
C ILE A 45 7.48 0.11 4.99
N ALA A 46 8.29 1.09 5.39
CA ALA A 46 9.35 1.66 4.54
C ALA A 46 10.38 0.60 4.12
N LEU A 47 10.77 -0.29 5.05
CA LEU A 47 11.69 -1.38 4.77
C LEU A 47 11.13 -2.38 3.78
N ALA A 48 9.86 -2.79 3.94
CA ALA A 48 9.22 -3.71 3.01
C ALA A 48 8.95 -3.06 1.63
N ALA A 49 8.74 -1.74 1.60
CA ALA A 49 8.58 -0.96 0.38
C ALA A 49 9.86 -0.85 -0.46
N ALA A 50 11.05 -1.05 0.12
CA ALA A 50 12.32 -0.93 -0.61
C ALA A 50 12.44 -1.90 -1.81
N GLY A 51 11.66 -2.98 -1.84
CA GLY A 51 11.56 -3.91 -2.96
C GLY A 51 10.38 -3.67 -3.91
N HIS A 52 9.68 -2.53 -3.82
CA HIS A 52 8.48 -2.22 -4.60
C HIS A 52 8.56 -0.83 -5.25
N ASP A 53 7.88 -0.65 -6.37
CA ASP A 53 7.90 0.61 -7.14
C ASP A 53 7.08 1.73 -6.50
N ALA A 54 6.10 1.39 -5.67
CA ALA A 54 5.23 2.36 -5.01
C ALA A 54 4.60 1.80 -3.73
N VAL A 55 4.22 2.70 -2.83
CA VAL A 55 3.40 2.39 -1.66
C VAL A 55 2.00 2.97 -1.86
N VAL A 56 0.97 2.13 -1.71
CA VAL A 56 -0.43 2.57 -1.72
C VAL A 56 -1.03 2.43 -0.33
N MET A 57 -1.54 3.53 0.23
CA MET A 57 -2.18 3.57 1.54
C MET A 57 -3.63 4.00 1.43
N GLY A 58 -4.54 3.25 2.04
CA GLY A 58 -5.95 3.64 2.17
C GLY A 58 -6.17 4.55 3.39
N GLU A 59 -6.93 5.62 3.20
CA GLU A 59 -7.39 6.52 4.27
C GLU A 59 -8.93 6.55 4.28
N ARG A 60 -9.55 6.30 5.43
CA ARG A 60 -11.03 6.25 5.58
C ARG A 60 -11.69 7.63 5.70
N GLY A 61 -11.15 8.65 5.02
CA GLY A 61 -11.56 10.06 5.15
C GLY A 61 -10.70 10.83 6.16
N PRO A 62 -10.79 12.19 6.22
CA PRO A 62 -9.96 13.01 7.09
C PRO A 62 -10.21 12.60 8.55
N SER A 63 -9.30 11.81 9.10
CA SER A 63 -9.40 11.32 10.46
C SER A 63 -8.99 12.47 11.41
N LEU A 64 -9.63 12.62 12.56
CA LEU A 64 -9.22 13.61 13.60
C LEU A 64 -7.72 13.52 13.98
N ARG A 65 -7.04 12.40 13.69
CA ARG A 65 -5.57 12.25 13.78
C ARG A 65 -4.78 12.94 12.66
N SER A 66 -5.27 12.99 11.41
CA SER A 66 -4.59 13.64 10.28
C SER A 66 -4.53 15.17 10.42
N PHE A 67 -5.38 15.78 11.26
CA PHE A 67 -5.41 17.24 11.46
C PHE A 67 -4.47 17.76 12.57
N ARG A 68 -3.99 16.90 13.49
CA ARG A 68 -3.19 17.31 14.67
C ARG A 68 -1.75 16.81 14.69
N SER A 69 -1.38 15.90 13.79
CA SER A 69 -0.03 15.34 13.71
C SER A 69 0.26 15.14 12.23
N GLY A 70 1.31 15.77 11.69
CA GLY A 70 1.65 15.75 10.25
C GLY A 70 1.43 14.37 9.62
N GLU A 71 0.84 14.35 8.43
CA GLU A 71 0.09 13.19 7.93
C GLU A 71 0.94 11.91 8.01
N PRO A 72 0.43 10.78 8.55
CA PRO A 72 1.20 9.53 8.64
C PRO A 72 1.76 9.08 7.29
N ALA A 73 1.07 9.41 6.19
CA ALA A 73 1.55 9.23 4.83
C ALA A 73 2.76 10.11 4.49
N GLU A 74 2.81 11.34 4.98
CA GLU A 74 3.92 12.29 4.79
C GLU A 74 5.19 11.80 5.52
N GLN A 75 5.04 11.30 6.75
CA GLN A 75 6.13 10.68 7.50
C GLN A 75 6.66 9.40 6.83
N LEU A 76 5.76 8.60 6.25
CA LEU A 76 6.15 7.42 5.49
C LEU A 76 6.83 7.81 4.17
N ALA A 77 6.32 8.84 3.48
CA ALA A 77 6.92 9.36 2.25
C ALA A 77 8.35 9.85 2.49
N ALA A 78 8.61 10.53 3.61
CA ALA A 78 9.95 10.96 3.99
C ALA A 78 10.95 9.80 4.20
N GLN A 79 10.45 8.59 4.45
CA GLN A 79 11.26 7.37 4.67
C GLN A 79 11.23 6.41 3.47
N SER A 80 10.42 6.70 2.46
CA SER A 80 10.22 5.80 1.31
C SER A 80 11.20 6.11 0.19
N LEU A 81 11.64 5.06 -0.51
CA LEU A 81 12.51 5.18 -1.69
C LEU A 81 11.74 5.46 -3.00
N GLY A 82 10.40 5.44 -2.96
CA GLY A 82 9.53 5.61 -4.11
C GLY A 82 8.24 6.37 -3.78
N PRO A 83 7.36 6.57 -4.78
CA PRO A 83 6.09 7.28 -4.61
C PRO A 83 5.20 6.67 -3.53
N VAL A 84 4.57 7.53 -2.73
CA VAL A 84 3.52 7.16 -1.77
C VAL A 84 2.20 7.75 -2.24
N VAL A 85 1.25 6.87 -2.57
CA VAL A 85 -0.09 7.24 -3.05
C VAL A 85 -1.11 7.01 -1.95
N VAL A 86 -1.81 8.06 -1.54
CA VAL A 86 -2.88 7.98 -0.54
C VAL A 86 -4.24 7.92 -1.24
N ARG A 87 -4.97 6.84 -1.02
CA ARG A 87 -6.34 6.64 -1.52
C ARG A 87 -7.32 6.99 -0.41
N ARG A 88 -7.98 8.14 -0.54
CA ARG A 88 -9.08 8.55 0.34
C ARG A 88 -10.39 7.93 -0.12
N HIS A 89 -11.13 7.30 0.79
CA HIS A 89 -12.52 6.94 0.51
C HIS A 89 -13.34 8.22 0.31
N ARG A 90 -14.18 8.24 -0.74
CA ARG A 90 -15.26 9.23 -0.83
C ARG A 90 -16.36 8.76 0.11
N ASP A 91 -16.82 9.63 1.00
CA ASP A 91 -18.02 9.37 1.79
C ASP A 91 -19.17 9.04 0.84
N GLY A 92 -19.65 7.78 0.87
CA GLY A 92 -20.73 7.27 0.02
C GLY A 92 -20.43 5.98 -0.75
N GLU A 93 -19.18 5.52 -0.79
CA GLU A 93 -18.79 4.30 -1.52
C GLU A 93 -18.59 3.14 -0.54
N GLU A 94 -19.68 2.73 0.12
CA GLU A 94 -19.74 1.48 0.85
C GLU A 94 -19.75 0.35 -0.19
N SER A 95 -18.57 -0.20 -0.49
CA SER A 95 -18.43 -1.37 -1.36
C SER A 95 -18.91 -2.61 -0.57
N THR A 96 -20.21 -2.67 -0.32
CA THR A 96 -20.92 -3.88 0.07
C THR A 96 -21.30 -4.59 -1.22
N GLU A 97 -20.34 -5.29 -1.82
CA GLU A 97 -20.67 -6.44 -2.65
C GLU A 97 -20.22 -7.69 -1.88
N PRO A 98 -21.14 -8.55 -1.43
CA PRO A 98 -20.77 -9.81 -0.82
C PRO A 98 -20.05 -10.67 -1.87
N PHE A 99 -18.88 -11.19 -1.49
CA PHE A 99 -18.16 -12.17 -2.29
C PHE A 99 -19.06 -13.41 -2.49
N PRO A 100 -19.28 -13.91 -3.72
CA PRO A 100 -19.99 -15.17 -3.93
C PRO A 100 -19.20 -16.37 -3.43
#